data_AF-A0A1D2VS02-F1
#
_entry.id   AF-A0A1D2VS02-F1
#
_cell.length_a   1.000
_cell.length_b   1.000
_cell.length_c   1.000
_cell.angle_alpha   90.00
_cell.angle_beta   90.00
_cell.angle_gamma   90.00
#
_symmetry.space_group_name_H-M   'P 1'
#
loop_
_entity.id
_entity.type
_entity.pdbx_description
1 polymer ?
#
loop_
_entity_poly.entity_id
_entity_poly.type
_entity_poly.pdbx_seq_one_letter_code
_entity_poly.pdbx_strand_id
1 'polypeptide(L)'
;MSQRSKDNSNFYPKQLIESEITAHKYAINEYQKDLSYNLFQMANSLKPDINLIKLQPELNLKLRVVLLNFLFKIAIKIKVSTGIYYKAVKLFDRYCSKRIVLKSQAQLVICTALWIAAKVSGGCNHIINSINLPTGNRYIGPSKRARIPKLIEFVQLCGPDCHYDTGMFIQMERHILTTLNWDVTEPSVYNWCFSL
;
A
#
# COMPACT_ATOMS: atom_id res chain seq x y z
N MET A 1 -44.47 -16.54 -30.43
CA MET A 1 -44.18 -15.58 -29.34
C MET A 1 -42.69 -15.64 -29.03
N SER A 2 -42.02 -14.53 -29.29
CA SER A 2 -40.57 -14.32 -29.26
C SER A 2 -39.95 -14.62 -27.89
N GLN A 3 -39.02 -15.57 -27.83
CA GLN A 3 -38.08 -15.71 -26.71
C GLN A 3 -37.11 -14.52 -26.78
N ARG A 4 -37.23 -13.58 -25.85
CA ARG A 4 -36.27 -12.50 -25.62
C ARG A 4 -34.91 -13.11 -25.30
N SER A 5 -33.97 -13.01 -26.23
CA SER A 5 -32.55 -13.12 -25.97
C SER A 5 -32.18 -12.13 -24.86
N LYS A 6 -31.72 -12.63 -23.71
CA LYS A 6 -31.07 -11.78 -22.71
C LYS A 6 -29.78 -11.27 -23.35
N ASP A 7 -29.83 -10.03 -23.83
CA ASP A 7 -28.75 -9.38 -24.54
C ASP A 7 -27.44 -9.48 -23.75
N ASN A 8 -26.39 -9.93 -24.44
CA ASN A 8 -24.98 -9.86 -24.03
C ASN A 8 -24.46 -8.40 -23.96
N SER A 9 -25.33 -7.42 -23.78
CA SER A 9 -25.09 -5.98 -24.01
C SER A 9 -24.26 -5.27 -22.94
N ASN A 10 -23.82 -5.98 -21.89
CA ASN A 10 -23.10 -5.41 -20.76
C ASN A 10 -21.61 -5.79 -20.69
N PHE A 11 -21.07 -6.51 -21.68
CA PHE A 11 -19.65 -6.85 -21.72
C PHE A 11 -18.87 -5.90 -22.63
N TYR A 12 -17.77 -5.37 -22.10
CA TYR A 12 -16.85 -4.57 -22.90
C TYR A 12 -16.32 -5.40 -24.09
N PRO A 13 -16.37 -4.89 -25.33
CA PRO A 13 -16.03 -5.68 -26.52
C PRO A 13 -14.60 -6.24 -26.46
N LYS A 14 -14.44 -7.55 -26.74
CA LYS A 14 -13.12 -8.23 -26.66
C LYS A 14 -12.06 -7.60 -27.56
N GLN A 15 -12.45 -7.20 -28.77
CA GLN A 15 -11.54 -6.54 -29.73
C GLN A 15 -11.00 -5.21 -29.20
N LEU A 16 -11.81 -4.45 -28.45
CA LEU A 16 -11.37 -3.22 -27.81
C LEU A 16 -10.41 -3.49 -26.64
N ILE A 17 -10.65 -4.56 -25.87
CA ILE A 17 -9.71 -5.00 -24.81
C ILE A 17 -8.35 -5.35 -25.43
N GLU A 18 -8.35 -6.14 -26.51
CA GLU A 18 -7.12 -6.55 -27.18
C GLU A 18 -6.37 -5.35 -27.78
N SER A 19 -7.08 -4.40 -28.38
CA SER A 19 -6.47 -3.19 -28.93
C SER A 19 -5.90 -2.29 -27.83
N GLU A 20 -6.61 -2.12 -26.70
CA GLU A 20 -6.14 -1.39 -25.52
C GLU A 20 -4.88 -2.02 -24.91
N ILE A 21 -4.88 -3.34 -24.70
CA ILE A 21 -3.71 -4.06 -24.18
C ILE A 21 -2.52 -3.91 -25.12
N THR A 22 -2.76 -3.99 -26.43
CA THR A 22 -1.72 -3.85 -27.45
C THR A 22 -1.15 -2.43 -27.46
N ALA A 23 -2.00 -1.41 -27.47
CA ALA A 23 -1.59 -0.01 -27.37
C ALA A 23 -0.79 0.27 -26.08
N HIS A 24 -1.26 -0.28 -24.95
CA HIS A 24 -0.56 -0.17 -23.67
C HIS A 24 0.84 -0.81 -23.72
N LYS A 25 0.98 -1.99 -24.33
CA LYS A 25 2.28 -2.65 -24.51
C LYS A 25 3.23 -1.83 -25.38
N TYR A 26 2.74 -1.27 -26.49
CA TYR A 26 3.56 -0.40 -27.35
C TYR A 26 4.06 0.82 -26.58
N ALA A 27 3.19 1.50 -25.83
CA ALA A 27 3.56 2.63 -24.99
C ALA A 27 4.59 2.26 -23.91
N ILE A 28 4.42 1.12 -23.22
CA ILE A 28 5.42 0.66 -22.23
C ILE A 28 6.76 0.37 -22.90
N ASN A 29 6.76 -0.30 -24.05
CA ASN A 29 7.98 -0.72 -24.74
C ASN A 29 8.82 0.48 -25.21
N GLU A 30 8.18 1.56 -25.64
CA GLU A 30 8.85 2.81 -26.00
C GLU A 30 9.65 3.39 -24.82
N TYR A 31 9.07 3.39 -23.62
CA TYR A 31 9.70 3.94 -22.41
C TYR A 31 10.46 2.91 -21.56
N GLN A 32 10.59 1.66 -22.00
CA GLN A 32 11.10 0.56 -21.16
C GLN A 32 12.49 0.85 -20.57
N LYS A 33 13.41 1.39 -21.38
CA LYS A 33 14.77 1.74 -20.95
C LYS A 33 14.76 2.84 -19.89
N ASP A 34 14.02 3.92 -20.13
CA ASP A 34 13.94 5.04 -19.18
C ASP A 34 13.24 4.64 -17.88
N LEU A 35 12.17 3.85 -17.98
CA LEU A 35 11.47 3.29 -16.82
C LEU A 35 12.41 2.42 -15.99
N SER A 36 13.15 1.49 -16.59
CA SER A 36 14.09 0.63 -15.86
C SER A 36 15.19 1.43 -15.15
N TYR A 37 15.78 2.42 -15.83
CA TYR A 37 16.79 3.29 -15.23
C TYR A 37 16.22 4.09 -14.06
N ASN A 38 15.06 4.72 -14.24
CA ASN A 38 14.40 5.52 -13.21
C ASN A 38 13.99 4.66 -11.99
N LEU A 39 13.43 3.47 -12.22
CA LEU A 39 13.06 2.53 -11.15
C LEU A 39 14.28 2.12 -10.31
N PHE A 40 15.44 1.90 -10.95
CA PHE A 40 16.68 1.57 -10.27
C PHE A 40 17.19 2.73 -9.41
N GLN A 41 17.22 3.94 -9.96
CA GLN A 41 17.66 5.13 -9.23
C GLN A 41 16.72 5.42 -8.05
N MET A 42 15.40 5.31 -8.26
CA MET A 42 14.42 5.44 -7.18
C MET A 42 14.64 4.40 -6.09
N ALA A 43 14.79 3.11 -6.43
CA ALA A 43 15.01 2.06 -5.44
C ALA A 43 16.28 2.28 -4.60
N ASN A 44 17.36 2.80 -5.20
CA ASN A 44 18.57 3.15 -4.48
C ASN A 44 18.35 4.32 -3.50
N SER A 45 17.65 5.37 -3.93
CA SER A 45 17.35 6.54 -3.08
C SER A 45 16.41 6.23 -1.91
N LEU A 46 15.52 5.25 -2.07
CA LEU A 46 14.52 4.87 -1.07
C LEU A 46 15.00 3.73 -0.15
N LYS A 47 16.27 3.34 -0.21
CA LYS A 47 16.80 2.26 0.64
C LYS A 47 16.90 2.72 2.10
N PRO A 48 16.40 1.94 3.08
CA PRO A 48 16.63 2.22 4.49
C PRO A 48 18.09 2.01 4.85
N ASP A 49 18.63 2.88 5.70
CA ASP A 49 19.99 2.75 6.22
C ASP A 49 19.98 1.84 7.46
N ILE A 50 20.51 0.63 7.29
CA ILE A 50 20.58 -0.41 8.31
C ILE A 50 21.50 -0.01 9.46
N ASN A 51 22.56 0.77 9.19
CA ASN A 51 23.51 1.17 10.23
C ASN A 51 22.85 2.16 11.19
N LEU A 52 22.07 3.11 10.67
CA LEU A 52 21.31 4.06 11.49
C LEU A 52 20.21 3.37 12.30
N ILE A 53 19.55 2.35 11.75
CA ILE A 53 18.54 1.57 12.49
C ILE A 53 19.19 0.81 13.65
N LYS A 54 20.41 0.29 13.49
CA LYS A 54 21.14 -0.40 14.56
C LYS A 54 21.57 0.53 15.70
N LEU A 55 21.73 1.83 15.42
CA LEU A 55 22.12 2.84 16.42
C LEU A 55 20.96 3.33 17.28
N GLN A 56 19.72 2.88 17.02
CA GLN A 56 18.55 3.29 17.79
C GLN A 56 18.67 2.83 19.26
N PRO A 57 18.49 3.73 20.24
CA PRO A 57 18.68 3.41 21.65
C PRO A 57 17.65 2.42 22.19
N GLU A 58 16.39 2.52 21.74
CA GLU A 58 15.28 1.69 22.24
C GLU A 58 14.76 0.67 21.21
N LEU A 59 15.06 0.83 19.92
CA LEU A 59 14.59 -0.04 18.85
C LEU A 59 15.58 -1.17 18.54
N ASN A 60 15.67 -2.12 19.47
CA ASN A 60 16.48 -3.33 19.26
C ASN A 60 15.90 -4.24 18.17
N LEU A 61 16.75 -5.04 17.52
CA LEU A 61 16.32 -6.04 16.51
C LEU A 61 15.22 -6.98 17.03
N LYS A 62 15.30 -7.39 18.31
CA LYS A 62 14.26 -8.21 18.94
C LYS A 62 12.92 -7.48 19.01
N LEU A 63 12.92 -6.20 19.38
CA LEU A 63 11.70 -5.37 19.44
C LEU A 63 11.12 -5.18 18.03
N ARG A 64 11.97 -4.96 17.02
CA ARG A 64 11.55 -4.88 15.62
C ARG A 64 10.81 -6.14 15.17
N VAL A 65 11.31 -7.33 15.50
CA VAL A 65 10.62 -8.61 15.18
C VAL A 65 9.24 -8.67 15.84
N VAL A 66 9.13 -8.27 17.11
CA VAL A 66 7.84 -8.23 17.82
C VAL A 66 6.86 -7.26 17.14
N LEU A 67 7.32 -6.06 16.77
CA LEU A 67 6.51 -5.06 16.07
C LEU A 67 6.05 -5.55 14.69
N LEU A 68 6.92 -6.20 13.92
CA LEU A 68 6.57 -6.75 12.60
C LEU A 68 5.55 -7.89 12.71
N ASN A 69 5.71 -8.78 13.68
CA ASN A 69 4.73 -9.83 13.94
C ASN A 69 3.36 -9.27 14.33
N PHE A 70 3.35 -8.21 15.16
CA PHE A 70 2.15 -7.49 15.52
C PHE A 70 1.50 -6.81 14.29
N LEU A 71 2.31 -6.11 13.47
CA LEU A 71 1.85 -5.47 12.24
C LEU A 71 1.23 -6.48 11.27
N PHE A 72 1.84 -7.65 11.14
CA PHE A 72 1.35 -8.71 10.27
C PHE A 72 -0.03 -9.22 10.72
N LYS A 73 -0.23 -9.41 12.05
CA LYS A 73 -1.55 -9.76 12.61
C LYS A 73 -2.60 -8.70 12.29
N ILE A 74 -2.25 -7.41 12.40
CA ILE A 74 -3.14 -6.30 12.02
C ILE A 74 -3.45 -6.32 10.53
N ALA A 75 -2.44 -6.49 9.68
CA ALA A 75 -2.61 -6.51 8.23
C ALA A 75 -3.59 -7.61 7.79
N ILE A 76 -3.50 -8.80 8.40
CA ILE A 76 -4.45 -9.90 8.16
C ILE A 76 -5.86 -9.51 8.63
N LYS A 77 -6.01 -8.99 9.86
CA LYS A 77 -7.32 -8.60 10.41
C LYS A 77 -8.03 -7.55 9.55
N ILE A 78 -7.29 -6.57 9.03
CA ILE A 78 -7.85 -5.53 8.17
C ILE A 78 -7.96 -5.98 6.68
N LYS A 79 -7.50 -7.20 6.36
CA LYS A 79 -7.55 -7.79 5.01
C LYS A 79 -6.77 -6.96 3.97
N VAL A 80 -5.64 -6.41 4.39
CA VAL A 80 -4.70 -5.67 3.54
C VAL A 80 -3.85 -6.68 2.74
N SER A 81 -3.56 -6.38 1.47
CA SER A 81 -2.73 -7.24 0.62
C SER A 81 -1.31 -7.39 1.15
N THR A 82 -0.69 -8.56 0.98
CA THR A 82 0.69 -8.85 1.41
C THR A 82 1.69 -7.83 0.85
N GLY A 83 1.48 -7.34 -0.38
CA GLY A 83 2.33 -6.31 -0.98
C GLY A 83 2.34 -4.99 -0.20
N ILE A 84 1.21 -4.63 0.43
CA ILE A 84 1.07 -3.41 1.22
C ILE A 84 1.78 -3.57 2.58
N TYR A 85 1.74 -4.77 3.17
CA TYR A 85 2.52 -5.06 4.39
C TYR A 85 4.01 -4.80 4.17
N TYR A 86 4.60 -5.33 3.09
CA TYR A 86 6.03 -5.12 2.82
C TYR A 86 6.37 -3.64 2.58
N LYS A 87 5.50 -2.90 1.89
CA LYS A 87 5.64 -1.44 1.71
C LYS A 87 5.59 -0.70 3.04
N ALA A 88 4.70 -1.09 3.95
CA ALA A 88 4.62 -0.52 5.29
C ALA A 88 5.89 -0.75 6.11
N VAL A 89 6.46 -1.96 6.04
CA VAL A 89 7.72 -2.30 6.74
C VAL A 89 8.87 -1.45 6.24
N LYS A 90 9.03 -1.31 4.92
CA LYS A 90 10.08 -0.46 4.35
C LYS A 90 9.88 1.02 4.69
N LEU A 91 8.64 1.50 4.68
CA LEU A 91 8.30 2.86 5.09
C LEU A 91 8.69 3.11 6.56
N PHE A 92 8.38 2.16 7.44
CA PHE A 92 8.77 2.19 8.85
C PHE A 92 10.30 2.22 9.01
N ASP A 93 11.02 1.31 8.35
CA ASP A 93 12.49 1.24 8.46
C ASP A 93 13.15 2.55 7.97
N ARG A 94 12.68 3.14 6.87
CA ARG A 94 13.18 4.43 6.36
C ARG A 94 12.94 5.58 7.34
N TYR A 95 11.79 5.59 7.99
CA TYR A 95 11.49 6.58 9.02
C TYR A 95 12.44 6.42 10.23
N CYS A 96 12.69 5.18 10.67
CA CYS A 96 13.66 4.87 11.72
C CYS A 96 15.11 5.21 11.34
N SER A 97 15.46 5.29 10.05
CA SER A 97 16.78 5.80 9.63
C SER A 97 16.93 7.32 9.82
N LYS A 98 15.83 8.09 9.90
CA LYS A 98 15.87 9.57 10.00
C LYS A 98 15.45 10.12 11.37
N ARG A 99 14.77 9.32 12.20
CA ARG A 99 14.22 9.74 13.50
C ARG A 99 14.46 8.68 14.55
N ILE A 100 14.75 9.12 15.78
CA ILE A 100 14.81 8.24 16.94
C ILE A 100 13.39 7.91 17.36
N VAL A 101 13.09 6.61 17.52
CA VAL A 101 11.75 6.14 17.88
C VAL A 101 11.79 5.46 19.24
N LEU A 102 10.99 5.97 20.18
CA LEU A 102 10.83 5.41 21.51
C LEU A 102 9.95 4.16 21.48
N LYS A 103 10.19 3.22 22.40
CA LYS A 103 9.45 1.95 22.51
C LYS A 103 7.94 2.16 22.65
N SER A 104 7.52 3.16 23.42
CA SER A 104 6.11 3.50 23.65
C SER A 104 5.38 4.01 22.40
N GLN A 105 6.13 4.58 21.46
CA GLN A 105 5.61 5.17 20.23
C GLN A 105 5.79 4.26 19.01
N ALA A 106 6.69 3.29 19.08
CA ALA A 106 7.02 2.42 17.94
C ALA A 106 5.80 1.70 17.35
N GLN A 107 4.83 1.32 18.21
CA GLN A 107 3.58 0.71 17.77
C GLN A 107 2.70 1.69 16.98
N LEU A 108 2.58 2.94 17.42
CA LEU A 108 1.86 3.98 16.69
C LEU A 108 2.53 4.26 15.32
N VAL A 109 3.86 4.36 15.29
CA VAL A 109 4.63 4.61 14.05
C VAL A 109 4.43 3.48 13.04
N ILE A 110 4.50 2.22 13.46
CA ILE A 110 4.38 1.10 12.53
C ILE A 110 2.94 0.93 12.00
N CYS A 111 1.93 1.14 12.83
CA CYS A 111 0.53 1.12 12.40
C CYS A 111 0.19 2.28 11.44
N THR A 112 0.71 3.48 11.72
CA THR A 112 0.54 4.64 10.83
C THR A 112 1.25 4.44 9.49
N ALA A 113 2.43 3.81 9.49
CA ALA A 113 3.11 3.41 8.26
C ALA A 113 2.26 2.43 7.41
N LEU A 114 1.58 1.47 8.04
CA LEU A 114 0.65 0.57 7.33
C LEU A 114 -0.56 1.30 6.78
N TRP A 115 -1.09 2.28 7.52
CA TRP A 115 -2.19 3.10 7.04
C TRP A 115 -1.80 3.94 5.83
N ILE A 116 -0.64 4.60 5.85
CA ILE A 116 -0.08 5.35 4.71
C ILE A 116 0.12 4.41 3.51
N ALA A 117 0.77 3.27 3.72
CA ALA A 117 0.99 2.29 2.65
C ALA A 117 -0.33 1.79 2.02
N ALA A 118 -1.37 1.59 2.83
CA ALA A 118 -2.70 1.21 2.35
C ALA A 118 -3.40 2.32 1.57
N LYS A 119 -3.21 3.59 1.94
CA LYS A 119 -3.75 4.73 1.16
C LYS A 119 -3.04 4.87 -0.19
N VAL A 120 -1.72 4.71 -0.22
CA VAL A 120 -0.90 4.89 -1.42
C VAL A 120 -1.02 3.71 -2.39
N SER A 121 -0.99 2.48 -1.88
CA SER A 121 -0.90 1.25 -2.69
C SER A 121 -2.12 0.32 -2.59
N GLY A 122 -3.14 0.66 -1.78
CA GLY A 122 -4.36 -0.12 -1.66
C GLY A 122 -5.27 -0.06 -2.89
N GLY A 123 -5.10 0.98 -3.71
CA GLY A 123 -5.99 1.28 -4.83
C GLY A 123 -7.30 1.89 -4.32
N CYS A 124 -7.54 3.15 -4.63
CA CYS A 124 -8.73 3.83 -4.18
C CYS A 124 -10.00 3.32 -4.91
N ASN A 125 -11.08 3.18 -4.12
CA ASN A 125 -12.48 3.48 -4.45
C ASN A 125 -13.31 2.43 -5.21
N HIS A 126 -13.84 1.45 -4.47
CA HIS A 126 -15.25 1.43 -4.04
C HIS A 126 -15.61 0.04 -3.47
N ILE A 127 -16.14 -0.01 -2.23
CA ILE A 127 -17.37 -0.76 -2.04
C ILE A 127 -18.40 0.13 -2.70
N ILE A 128 -18.85 -0.20 -3.93
CA ILE A 128 -20.08 0.40 -4.43
C ILE A 128 -21.12 -0.20 -3.48
N ASN A 129 -21.62 0.61 -2.55
CA ASN A 129 -22.89 0.30 -1.90
C ASN A 129 -23.89 0.19 -3.06
N SER A 130 -24.27 -1.06 -3.30
CA SER A 130 -25.06 -1.53 -4.41
C SER A 130 -26.47 -0.98 -4.33
N ILE A 131 -26.72 0.24 -4.82
CA ILE A 131 -28.10 0.63 -5.10
C ILE A 131 -28.28 1.33 -6.46
N ASN A 132 -27.37 2.18 -6.96
CA ASN A 132 -27.68 2.94 -8.20
C ASN A 132 -26.50 3.13 -9.20
N LEU A 133 -25.84 2.05 -9.63
CA LEU A 133 -25.07 2.08 -10.90
C LEU A 133 -25.63 1.01 -11.85
N PRO A 134 -26.23 1.39 -13.00
CA PRO A 134 -26.79 0.42 -13.95
C PRO A 134 -25.74 -0.26 -14.85
N THR A 135 -24.55 -0.52 -14.33
CA THR A 135 -23.48 -1.33 -14.95
C THR A 135 -22.75 -2.10 -13.84
N GLY A 136 -23.48 -3.05 -13.25
CA GLY A 136 -23.06 -3.84 -12.10
C GLY A 136 -22.05 -4.92 -12.41
N ASN A 137 -20.76 -4.57 -12.47
CA ASN A 137 -19.70 -5.54 -12.22
C ASN A 137 -18.61 -4.92 -11.34
N ARG A 138 -18.28 -5.62 -10.25
CA ARG A 138 -17.00 -5.43 -9.54
C ARG A 138 -15.92 -5.52 -10.60
N TYR A 139 -14.97 -4.58 -10.64
CA TYR A 139 -13.82 -4.73 -11.52
C TYR A 139 -13.11 -6.05 -11.19
N ILE A 140 -13.24 -7.04 -12.06
CA ILE A 140 -12.52 -8.31 -12.01
C ILE A 140 -11.22 -8.09 -12.78
N GLY A 141 -10.33 -7.27 -12.21
CA GLY A 141 -8.97 -7.16 -12.71
C GLY A 141 -8.09 -8.27 -12.16
N PRO A 142 -6.92 -8.50 -12.78
CA PRO A 142 -5.95 -9.49 -12.31
C PRO A 142 -5.44 -9.21 -10.89
N SER A 143 -5.55 -7.96 -10.42
CA SER A 143 -5.13 -7.52 -9.09
C SER A 143 -6.32 -7.32 -8.14
N LYS A 144 -6.33 -8.06 -7.03
CA LYS A 144 -7.32 -7.91 -5.95
C LYS A 144 -7.18 -6.52 -5.31
N ARG A 145 -8.19 -5.66 -5.49
CA ARG A 145 -8.24 -4.33 -4.86
C ARG A 145 -8.31 -4.47 -3.34
N ALA A 146 -7.49 -3.72 -2.61
CA ALA A 146 -7.45 -3.74 -1.16
C ALA A 146 -8.28 -2.58 -0.61
N ARG A 147 -9.14 -2.84 0.38
CA ARG A 147 -9.88 -1.77 1.05
C ARG A 147 -8.90 -0.94 1.89
N ILE A 148 -9.05 0.38 1.83
CA ILE A 148 -8.34 1.28 2.73
C ILE A 148 -8.92 1.12 4.16
N PRO A 149 -8.10 0.76 5.16
CA PRO A 149 -8.51 0.72 6.55
C PRO A 149 -9.05 2.06 7.06
N LYS A 150 -10.04 2.03 7.95
CA LYS A 150 -10.46 3.21 8.72
C LYS A 150 -9.57 3.38 9.94
N LEU A 151 -9.34 4.63 10.37
CA LEU A 151 -8.54 4.94 11.56
C LEU A 151 -9.05 4.23 12.82
N ILE A 152 -10.37 4.14 12.98
CA ILE A 152 -10.98 3.52 14.17
C ILE A 152 -10.61 2.05 14.31
N GLU A 153 -10.36 1.36 13.19
CA GLU A 153 -9.93 -0.04 13.20
C GLU A 153 -8.50 -0.17 13.73
N PHE A 154 -7.61 0.77 13.41
CA PHE A 154 -6.26 0.78 13.98
C PHE A 154 -6.28 1.06 15.48
N VAL A 155 -7.10 2.02 15.94
CA VAL A 155 -7.26 2.32 17.36
C VAL A 155 -7.74 1.08 18.13
N GLN A 156 -8.76 0.39 17.62
CA GLN A 156 -9.28 -0.83 18.24
C GLN A 156 -8.27 -2.00 18.23
N LEU A 157 -7.44 -2.11 17.19
CA LEU A 157 -6.51 -3.22 17.03
C LEU A 157 -5.17 -3.02 17.75
N CYS A 158 -4.83 -1.79 18.16
CA CYS A 158 -3.64 -1.51 18.94
C CYS A 158 -3.72 -1.99 20.41
N GLY A 159 -4.87 -2.50 20.83
CA GLY A 159 -5.07 -3.09 22.16
C GLY A 159 -5.54 -2.07 23.19
N PRO A 160 -6.04 -2.52 24.35
CA PRO A 160 -6.66 -1.66 25.35
C PRO A 160 -5.66 -0.73 26.06
N ASP A 161 -4.40 -1.14 26.19
CA ASP A 161 -3.40 -0.44 27.01
C ASP A 161 -2.68 0.70 26.28
N CYS A 162 -2.91 0.86 24.98
CA CYS A 162 -2.13 1.78 24.16
C CYS A 162 -2.65 3.23 24.19
N HIS A 163 -3.86 3.47 24.70
CA HIS A 163 -4.52 4.78 24.81
C HIS A 163 -4.37 5.68 23.57
N TYR A 164 -4.25 5.10 22.37
CA TYR A 164 -4.11 5.88 21.14
C TYR A 164 -5.46 6.43 20.70
N ASP A 165 -5.49 7.70 20.34
CA ASP A 165 -6.65 8.34 19.73
C ASP A 165 -6.44 8.52 18.21
N THR A 166 -7.51 8.89 17.51
CA THR A 166 -7.40 9.16 16.06
C THR A 166 -6.51 10.38 15.76
N GLY A 167 -6.43 11.34 16.69
CA GLY A 167 -5.58 12.52 16.59
C GLY A 167 -4.09 12.16 16.52
N MET A 168 -3.62 11.23 17.35
CA MET A 168 -2.25 10.73 17.37
C MET A 168 -1.87 10.08 16.04
N PHE A 169 -2.78 9.32 15.42
CA PHE A 169 -2.53 8.75 14.09
C PHE A 169 -2.38 9.82 13.01
N ILE A 170 -3.21 10.86 13.04
CA ILE A 170 -3.15 11.97 12.08
C ILE A 170 -1.85 12.78 12.26
N GLN A 171 -1.49 13.09 13.50
CA GLN A 171 -0.25 13.80 13.81
C GLN A 171 0.98 13.00 13.37
N MET A 172 0.99 11.69 13.69
CA MET A 172 2.09 10.81 13.33
C MET A 172 2.18 10.62 11.81
N GLU A 173 1.05 10.55 11.10
CA GLU A 173 1.06 10.54 9.63
C GLU A 173 1.76 11.79 9.08
N ARG A 174 1.35 12.99 9.52
CA ARG A 174 1.98 14.24 9.08
C ARG A 174 3.48 14.24 9.39
N HIS A 175 3.87 13.73 10.55
CA HIS A 175 5.27 13.66 10.94
C HIS A 175 6.09 12.69 10.08
N ILE A 176 5.54 11.51 9.75
CA ILE A 176 6.20 10.55 8.85
C ILE A 176 6.35 11.15 7.46
N LEU A 177 5.27 11.73 6.90
CA LEU A 177 5.28 12.30 5.55
C LEU A 177 6.28 13.46 5.43
N THR A 178 6.29 14.37 6.41
CA THR A 178 7.26 15.49 6.44
C THR A 178 8.69 14.99 6.60
N THR A 179 8.95 14.02 7.48
CA THR A 179 10.29 13.44 7.68
C THR A 179 10.83 12.76 6.42
N LEU A 180 9.95 12.14 5.65
CA LEU A 180 10.30 11.46 4.41
C LEU A 180 10.20 12.36 3.17
N ASN A 181 9.98 13.66 3.33
CA ASN A 181 9.78 14.60 2.21
C ASN A 181 8.70 14.14 1.22
N TRP A 182 7.65 13.48 1.72
CA TRP A 182 6.57 12.89 0.91
C TRP A 182 6.99 11.75 -0.04
N ASP A 183 8.24 11.30 0.01
CA ASP A 183 8.75 10.18 -0.78
C ASP A 183 8.28 8.84 -0.17
N VAL A 184 7.01 8.48 -0.37
CA VAL A 184 6.40 7.24 0.18
C VAL A 184 6.09 6.20 -0.89
N THR A 185 6.23 6.54 -2.17
CA THR A 185 5.97 5.68 -3.31
C THR A 185 7.22 4.89 -3.69
N GLU A 186 7.29 3.64 -3.23
CA GLU A 186 8.39 2.75 -3.60
C GLU A 186 8.06 1.91 -4.85
N PRO A 187 9.03 1.70 -5.77
CA PRO A 187 8.89 0.72 -6.84
C PRO A 187 8.62 -0.67 -6.27
N SER A 188 7.52 -1.29 -6.71
CA SER A 188 7.17 -2.65 -6.29
C SER A 188 7.98 -3.68 -7.08
N VAL A 189 8.18 -4.90 -6.54
CA VAL A 189 8.83 -6.01 -7.28
C VAL A 189 8.10 -6.27 -8.62
N TYR A 190 6.78 -6.10 -8.66
CA TYR A 190 6.01 -6.20 -9.90
C TYR A 190 6.46 -5.17 -10.94
N ASN A 191 6.83 -3.95 -10.54
CA ASN A 191 7.32 -2.93 -11.47
C ASN A 191 8.60 -3.39 -12.18
N TRP A 192 9.45 -4.14 -11.48
CA TRP A 192 10.67 -4.72 -12.05
C TRP A 192 10.37 -5.86 -13.00
N CYS A 193 9.48 -6.78 -12.62
CA CYS A 193 9.10 -7.91 -13.46
C CYS A 193 8.34 -7.49 -14.74
N PHE A 194 7.59 -6.39 -14.72
CA PHE A 194 6.91 -5.86 -15.90
C PHE A 194 7.79 -4.94 -16.78
N SER A 195 8.95 -4.53 -16.27
CA SER A 195 9.93 -3.74 -17.03
C SER A 195 10.99 -4.57 -17.76
N LEU A 196 11.03 -5.89 -17.49
CA LEU A 196 11.86 -6.89 -18.20
C LEU A 196 11.04 -7.51 -19.34
#